data_AF-A0A936GM53-F1
#
_entry.id   AF-A0A936GM53-F1
#
_cell.length_a   1.000
_cell.length_b   1.000
_cell.length_c   1.000
_cell.angle_alpha   90.00
_cell.angle_beta   90.00
_cell.angle_gamma   90.00
#
_symmetry.space_group_name_H-M   'P 1'
#
loop_
_entity.id
_entity.type
_entity.pdbx_description
1 polymer ?
#
loop_
_entity_poly.entity_id
_entity_poly.type
_entity_poly.pdbx_seq_one_letter_code
_entity_poly.pdbx_strand_id
1 'polypeptide(L)'
;MAPKSFHRYDNLAQAVQVIDAKAAVKFYVYVRPLILQVFGEFSYPKDITLESIISKAAGEIIATPVIEDQIQLVRPSRFYKFADPRLESLNPVQKQMIRMGPDNLKIFQNKCREFLVQLAKYK
;
A
#
# COMPACT_ATOMS: atom_id res chain seq x y z
N MET A 1 6.78 -14.35 -14.31
CA MET A 1 7.43 -13.09 -13.91
C MET A 1 8.81 -13.47 -13.43
N ALA A 2 9.84 -12.88 -14.02
CA ALA A 2 11.20 -13.18 -13.61
C ALA A 2 11.51 -12.45 -12.30
N PRO A 3 12.19 -13.09 -11.32
CA PRO A 3 12.56 -12.45 -10.06
C PRO A 3 13.28 -11.10 -10.24
N LYS A 4 14.10 -10.98 -11.29
CA LYS A 4 14.82 -9.74 -11.63
C LYS A 4 13.91 -8.53 -11.87
N SER A 5 12.63 -8.74 -12.23
CA SER A 5 11.67 -7.65 -12.43
C SER A 5 11.31 -6.93 -11.13
N PHE A 6 11.44 -7.58 -9.98
CA PHE A 6 11.15 -7.01 -8.67
C PHE A 6 12.13 -5.89 -8.30
N HIS A 7 13.41 -6.03 -8.69
CA HIS A 7 14.48 -5.07 -8.38
C HIS A 7 14.23 -3.62 -8.83
N ARG A 8 13.30 -3.42 -9.78
CA ARG A 8 12.85 -2.08 -10.18
C ARG A 8 12.28 -1.28 -9.00
N TYR A 9 11.74 -1.97 -8.01
CA TYR A 9 11.04 -1.36 -6.88
C TYR A 9 11.87 -1.33 -5.59
N ASP A 10 13.08 -1.87 -5.59
CA ASP A 10 13.91 -1.96 -4.38
C ASP A 10 14.22 -0.58 -3.81
N ASN A 11 14.58 0.39 -4.66
CA ASN A 11 14.84 1.76 -4.20
C ASN A 11 13.60 2.39 -3.54
N LEU A 12 12.41 2.11 -4.05
CA LEU A 12 11.16 2.58 -3.47
C LEU A 12 10.89 1.89 -2.13
N ALA A 13 11.05 0.57 -2.06
CA ALA A 13 10.87 -0.18 -0.83
C ALA A 13 11.87 0.24 0.24
N GLN A 14 13.14 0.46 -0.12
CA GLN A 14 14.17 0.94 0.79
C GLN A 14 13.84 2.34 1.32
N ALA A 15 13.38 3.25 0.46
CA ALA A 15 12.92 4.57 0.89
C ALA A 15 11.76 4.46 1.90
N VAL A 16 10.81 3.54 1.68
CA VAL A 16 9.72 3.28 2.62
C VAL A 16 10.22 2.66 3.92
N GLN A 17 11.19 1.74 3.86
CA GLN A 17 11.74 1.03 5.01
C GLN A 17 12.34 1.99 6.04
N VAL A 18 13.08 3.00 5.57
CA VAL A 18 13.81 3.95 6.44
C VAL A 18 12.94 5.04 7.04
N ILE A 19 11.66 5.13 6.66
CA ILE A 19 10.73 6.10 7.26
C ILE A 19 10.52 5.77 8.73
N ASP A 20 10.83 6.72 9.61
CA ASP A 20 10.41 6.65 11.02
C ASP A 20 8.89 6.82 11.09
N ALA A 21 8.18 5.74 11.41
CA ALA A 21 6.72 5.73 11.51
C ALA A 21 6.19 6.70 12.57
N LYS A 22 6.91 6.90 13.68
CA LYS A 22 6.51 7.82 14.74
C LYS A 22 6.66 9.26 14.28
N ALA A 23 7.76 9.60 13.61
CA ALA A 23 7.95 10.92 13.03
C ALA A 23 6.92 11.21 11.92
N ALA A 24 6.65 10.23 11.06
CA ALA A 24 5.64 10.34 10.00
C ALA A 24 4.23 10.60 10.56
N VAL A 25 3.82 9.87 11.60
CA VAL A 25 2.52 10.10 12.25
C VAL A 25 2.46 11.47 12.95
N LYS A 26 3.53 11.89 13.63
CA LYS A 26 3.59 13.24 14.22
C LYS A 26 3.40 14.32 13.16
N PHE A 27 4.07 14.18 12.01
CA PHE A 27 3.92 15.11 10.91
C PHE A 27 2.50 15.08 10.33
N TYR A 28 1.91 13.90 10.12
CA TYR A 28 0.51 13.75 9.71
C TYR A 28 -0.44 14.49 10.65
N VAL A 29 -0.34 14.25 11.97
CA VAL A 29 -1.20 14.90 12.98
C VAL A 29 -1.04 16.42 12.95
N TYR A 30 0.18 16.91 12.76
CA TYR A 30 0.46 18.35 12.65
C TYR A 30 -0.23 18.98 11.43
N VAL A 31 -0.20 18.34 10.26
CA VAL A 31 -0.82 18.88 9.04
C VAL A 31 -2.31 18.51 8.89
N ARG A 32 -2.82 17.60 9.72
CA ARG A 32 -4.19 17.07 9.66
C ARG A 32 -5.29 18.15 9.57
N PRO A 33 -5.25 19.27 10.33
CA PRO A 33 -6.28 20.31 10.22
C PRO A 33 -6.40 20.90 8.81
N LEU A 34 -5.27 21.07 8.11
CA LEU A 34 -5.24 21.58 6.74
C LEU A 34 -5.81 20.55 5.76
N ILE A 35 -5.49 19.26 5.96
CA ILE A 35 -6.07 18.18 5.15
C ILE A 35 -7.58 18.13 5.33
N LEU A 36 -8.07 18.27 6.57
CA LEU A 36 -9.50 18.22 6.86
C LEU A 36 -10.29 19.38 6.24
N GLN A 37 -9.68 20.57 6.14
CA GLN A 37 -10.30 21.71 5.47
C GLN A 37 -10.66 21.37 4.02
N VAL A 38 -9.70 20.85 3.26
CA VAL A 38 -9.92 20.45 1.86
C VAL A 38 -10.77 19.18 1.77
N PHE A 39 -10.59 18.23 2.70
CA PHE A 39 -11.38 16.99 2.74
C PHE A 39 -12.89 17.26 2.86
N GLY A 40 -13.28 18.28 3.63
CA GLY A 40 -14.68 18.70 3.78
C GLY A 40 -15.32 19.21 2.49
N GLU A 41 -14.53 19.64 1.50
CA GLU A 41 -15.04 20.13 0.21
C GLU A 41 -15.53 18.98 -0.70
N PHE A 42 -14.99 17.77 -0.53
CA PHE A 42 -15.30 16.61 -1.38
C PHE A 42 -16.67 15.98 -1.11
N SER A 43 -17.49 16.54 -0.20
CA SER A 43 -18.86 16.09 0.10
C SER A 43 -18.99 14.58 0.40
N TYR A 44 -17.96 13.99 1.04
CA TYR A 44 -17.99 12.57 1.41
C TYR A 44 -19.14 12.28 2.41
N PRO A 45 -19.70 11.05 2.37
CA PRO A 45 -20.60 10.55 3.41
C PRO A 45 -20.00 10.73 4.81
N LYS A 46 -20.85 11.03 5.80
CA LYS A 46 -20.40 11.36 7.19
C LYS A 46 -19.65 10.22 7.88
N ASP A 47 -19.89 8.98 7.47
CA ASP A 47 -19.22 7.78 7.97
C ASP A 47 -17.81 7.59 7.39
N ILE A 48 -17.48 8.27 6.29
CA ILE A 48 -16.13 8.25 5.69
C ILE A 48 -15.28 9.36 6.31
N THR A 49 -14.37 8.95 7.19
CA THR A 49 -13.37 9.84 7.78
C THR A 49 -12.02 9.70 7.07
N LEU A 50 -11.17 10.72 7.19
CA LEU A 50 -9.80 10.66 6.70
C LEU A 50 -9.04 9.45 7.26
N GLU A 51 -9.20 9.17 8.55
CA GLU A 51 -8.62 7.99 9.21
C GLU A 51 -9.16 6.67 8.65
N SER A 52 -10.45 6.61 8.29
CA SER A 52 -11.04 5.41 7.68
C SER A 52 -10.44 5.11 6.31
N ILE A 53 -10.18 6.16 5.50
CA ILE A 53 -9.54 6.03 4.19
C ILE A 53 -8.10 5.55 4.34
N ILE A 54 -7.33 6.17 5.25
CA ILE A 54 -5.94 5.79 5.54
C ILE A 54 -5.89 4.33 6.00
N SER A 55 -6.76 3.96 6.94
CA SER A 55 -6.83 2.59 7.49
C SER A 55 -7.21 1.57 6.42
N LYS A 56 -8.18 1.91 5.55
CA LYS A 56 -8.59 1.06 4.43
C LYS A 56 -7.44 0.85 3.44
N ALA A 57 -6.77 1.91 3.01
CA ALA A 57 -5.64 1.83 2.07
C ALA A 57 -4.48 1.00 2.64
N ALA A 58 -4.10 1.25 3.90
CA ALA A 58 -3.09 0.44 4.59
C ALA A 58 -3.53 -1.02 4.74
N GLY A 59 -4.82 -1.25 5.02
CA GLY A 59 -5.42 -2.58 5.11
C GLY A 59 -5.32 -3.37 3.80
N GLU A 60 -5.54 -2.73 2.65
CA GLU A 60 -5.39 -3.39 1.33
C GLU A 60 -3.95 -3.87 1.08
N ILE A 61 -2.95 -3.05 1.43
CA ILE A 61 -1.53 -3.42 1.34
C ILE A 61 -1.22 -4.58 2.28
N ILE A 62 -1.64 -4.46 3.55
CA ILE A 62 -1.42 -5.49 4.58
C ILE A 62 -2.08 -6.82 4.21
N ALA A 63 -3.27 -6.78 3.60
CA ALA A 63 -4.03 -7.96 3.19
C ALA A 63 -3.53 -8.59 1.88
N THR A 64 -2.57 -7.97 1.18
CA THR A 64 -2.01 -8.55 -0.04
C THR A 64 -1.28 -9.86 0.29
N PRO A 65 -1.55 -10.98 -0.40
CA PRO A 65 -0.83 -12.23 -0.14
C PRO A 65 0.63 -12.11 -0.60
N VAL A 66 1.55 -12.64 0.22
CA VAL A 66 2.95 -12.79 -0.18
C VAL A 66 3.12 -14.08 -0.96
N ILE A 67 3.59 -13.98 -2.21
CA ILE A 67 3.79 -15.12 -3.10
C ILE A 67 5.28 -15.26 -3.35
N GLU A 68 5.87 -16.36 -2.89
CA GLU A 68 7.29 -16.65 -3.05
C GLU A 68 7.56 -17.46 -4.34
N ASP A 69 6.52 -18.14 -4.86
CA ASP A 69 6.59 -18.91 -6.10
C ASP A 69 6.63 -18.04 -7.36
N GLN A 70 7.04 -18.66 -8.46
CA GLN A 70 7.09 -18.00 -9.76
C GLN A 70 5.67 -17.66 -10.28
N ILE A 71 5.37 -16.37 -10.37
CA ILE A 71 4.07 -15.89 -10.85
C ILE A 71 4.01 -15.88 -12.38
N GLN A 72 3.15 -16.66 -13.01
CA GLN A 72 3.01 -16.65 -14.47
C GLN A 72 2.27 -15.40 -14.98
N LEU A 73 2.74 -14.84 -16.09
CA LEU A 73 2.13 -13.68 -16.75
C LEU A 73 1.73 -14.07 -18.17
N VAL A 74 0.58 -13.55 -18.62
CA VAL A 74 0.10 -13.65 -20.00
C VAL A 74 0.01 -12.26 -20.62
N ARG A 75 0.14 -12.17 -21.94
CA ARG A 75 0.07 -10.90 -22.68
C ARG A 75 -1.07 -10.95 -23.72
N PRO A 76 -2.35 -10.90 -23.28
CA PRO A 76 -3.48 -10.87 -24.21
C PRO A 76 -3.64 -9.52 -24.92
N SER A 77 -2.96 -8.47 -24.47
CA SER A 77 -3.02 -7.12 -25.04
C SER A 77 -1.70 -6.37 -24.81
N ARG A 78 -1.69 -5.03 -24.97
CA ARG A 78 -0.49 -4.20 -24.70
C ARG A 78 0.06 -4.40 -23.29
N PHE A 79 -0.82 -4.65 -22.31
CA PHE A 79 -0.46 -4.86 -20.90
C PHE A 79 -0.37 -6.34 -20.53
N TYR A 80 0.58 -6.65 -19.65
CA TYR A 80 0.70 -7.97 -19.02
C TYR A 80 -0.37 -8.16 -17.93
N LYS A 81 -0.97 -9.34 -17.90
CA LYS A 81 -1.91 -9.80 -16.87
C LYS A 81 -1.34 -11.00 -16.12
N PHE A 82 -1.79 -11.21 -14.89
CA PHE A 82 -1.53 -12.47 -14.18
C PHE A 82 -2.27 -13.61 -14.88
N ALA A 83 -1.60 -14.75 -15.00
CA ALA A 83 -2.21 -15.95 -15.57
C ALA A 83 -3.25 -16.57 -14.60
N ASP A 84 -2.99 -16.48 -13.29
CA ASP A 84 -3.93 -16.92 -12.25
C ASP A 84 -5.10 -15.90 -12.14
N PRO A 85 -6.35 -16.32 -12.43
CA PRO A 85 -7.51 -15.43 -12.36
C PRO A 85 -7.73 -14.83 -10.97
N ARG A 86 -7.34 -15.54 -9.90
CA ARG A 86 -7.48 -15.06 -8.52
C ARG A 86 -6.58 -13.87 -8.25
N LEU A 87 -5.37 -13.87 -8.82
CA LEU A 87 -4.43 -12.75 -8.72
C LEU A 87 -4.86 -11.59 -9.62
N GLU A 88 -5.40 -11.90 -10.81
CA GLU A 88 -5.85 -10.85 -11.72
C GLU A 88 -7.12 -10.13 -11.22
N SER A 89 -7.97 -10.80 -10.44
CA SER A 89 -9.16 -10.21 -9.81
C SER A 89 -8.85 -9.32 -8.60
N LEU A 90 -7.61 -9.33 -8.08
CA LEU A 90 -7.21 -8.45 -6.99
C LEU A 90 -7.31 -6.98 -7.40
N ASN A 91 -7.47 -6.11 -6.40
CA ASN A 91 -7.56 -4.69 -6.65
C ASN A 91 -6.21 -4.14 -7.19
N PRO A 92 -6.20 -2.95 -7.81
CA PRO A 92 -4.99 -2.40 -8.42
C PRO A 92 -3.79 -2.27 -7.46
N VAL A 93 -4.03 -1.93 -6.19
CA VAL A 93 -2.99 -1.77 -5.16
C VAL A 93 -2.36 -3.13 -4.84
N GLN A 94 -3.16 -4.14 -4.57
CA GLN A 94 -2.71 -5.51 -4.29
C GLN A 94 -1.93 -6.09 -5.47
N LYS A 95 -2.42 -5.88 -6.71
CA LYS A 95 -1.69 -6.28 -7.92
C LYS A 95 -0.35 -5.56 -8.05
N GLN A 96 -0.28 -4.28 -7.71
CA GLN A 96 0.96 -3.53 -7.71
C GLN A 96 1.95 -4.08 -6.67
N MET A 97 1.49 -4.37 -5.46
CA MET A 97 2.31 -4.95 -4.41
C MET A 97 2.89 -6.32 -4.82
N ILE A 98 2.09 -7.19 -5.44
CA ILE A 98 2.59 -8.48 -5.97
C ILE A 98 3.67 -8.28 -7.04
N ARG A 99 3.52 -7.26 -7.90
CA ARG A 99 4.54 -6.93 -8.92
C ARG A 99 5.85 -6.41 -8.34
N MET A 100 5.85 -5.99 -7.08
CA MET A 100 7.07 -5.55 -6.39
C MET A 100 7.89 -6.72 -5.83
N GLY A 101 7.32 -7.92 -5.80
CA GLY A 101 7.97 -9.11 -5.26
C GLY A 101 7.77 -9.26 -3.74
N PRO A 102 8.06 -10.46 -3.21
CA PRO A 102 7.74 -10.82 -1.82
C PRO A 102 8.48 -9.96 -0.79
N ASP A 103 9.76 -9.66 -1.02
CA ASP A 103 10.59 -8.91 -0.07
C ASP A 103 10.15 -7.44 0.04
N ASN A 104 9.94 -6.79 -1.10
CA ASN A 104 9.43 -5.43 -1.15
C ASN A 104 8.02 -5.34 -0.55
N LEU A 105 7.13 -6.29 -0.85
CA LEU A 105 5.81 -6.34 -0.25
C LEU A 105 5.89 -6.45 1.28
N LYS A 106 6.74 -7.34 1.83
CA LYS A 106 6.94 -7.49 3.28
C LYS A 106 7.35 -6.15 3.94
N ILE A 107 8.23 -5.38 3.30
CA ILE A 107 8.64 -4.05 3.78
C ILE A 107 7.43 -3.11 3.87
N PHE A 108 6.63 -3.02 2.81
CA PHE A 108 5.43 -2.17 2.78
C PHE A 108 4.41 -2.59 3.84
N GLN A 109 4.13 -3.88 3.97
CA GLN A 109 3.20 -4.38 4.98
C GLN A 109 3.66 -4.03 6.39
N ASN A 110 4.95 -4.21 6.70
CA ASN A 110 5.49 -3.88 8.01
C ASN A 110 5.42 -2.39 8.28
N LYS A 111 5.80 -1.54 7.32
CA LYS A 111 5.71 -0.08 7.49
C LYS A 111 4.27 0.40 7.68
N CYS A 112 3.32 -0.17 6.96
CA CYS A 112 1.89 0.12 7.15
C CYS A 112 1.41 -0.28 8.56
N ARG A 113 1.80 -1.47 9.06
CA ARG A 113 1.48 -1.90 10.43
C ARG A 113 2.06 -0.95 11.47
N GLU A 114 3.35 -0.60 11.33
CA GLU A 114 4.01 0.35 12.22
C GLU A 114 3.30 1.70 12.22
N PHE A 115 2.97 2.24 11.04
CA PHE A 115 2.26 3.50 10.91
C PHE A 115 0.90 3.46 11.61
N LEU A 116 0.09 2.43 11.39
CA LEU A 116 -1.23 2.28 12.03
C LEU A 116 -1.12 2.15 13.56
N VAL A 117 -0.11 1.41 14.06
CA VAL A 117 0.17 1.30 15.51
C VAL A 117 0.53 2.66 16.10
N GLN A 118 1.33 3.47 15.41
CA GLN A 118 1.65 4.82 15.91
C GLN A 118 0.43 5.74 15.82
N LEU A 119 -0.33 5.69 14.72
CA LEU A 119 -1.52 6.52 14.52
C LEU A 119 -2.59 6.28 15.59
N ALA A 120 -2.77 5.03 16.02
CA ALA A 120 -3.71 4.67 17.07
C ALA A 120 -3.42 5.33 18.44
N LYS A 121 -2.18 5.79 18.68
CA LYS A 121 -1.80 6.50 19.92
C LYS A 121 -2.21 7.96 19.96
N TYR A 122 -2.66 8.51 18.83
CA TYR A 122 -3.10 9.90 18.68
C TYR A 122 -4.62 10.03 18.55
N LYS A 123 -5.35 8.95 18.85
CA LYS A 123 -6.82 8.98 18.98
C LYS A 123 -7.22 9.62 20.30
#